data_AF-A0A2I4GI09-F1
#
_entry.id   AF-A0A2I4GI09-F1
#
_cell.length_a   1.000
_cell.length_b   1.000
_cell.length_c   1.000
_cell.angle_alpha   90.00
_cell.angle_beta   90.00
_cell.angle_gamma   90.00
#
_symmetry.space_group_name_H-M   'P 1'
#
loop_
_entity.id
_entity.type
_entity.pdbx_description
1 polymer ?
#
loop_
_entity_poly.entity_id
_entity_poly.type
_entity_poly.pdbx_seq_one_letter_code
_entity_poly.pdbx_strand_id
1 'polypeptide(L)'
;MEDPHSVSSPRRIHSLSKKRRATVSSLDADEKAPGFGVSGKHGPKPSEVYGFVGSITTVVATVIFLAWAYVPEAWLHYIGIFYYPSRYWALTGPVYVMMTIVLALGFYVGLNFMSTPYPTSLNTMFDEFSREPSSFISSMDGDDRPIEPISDIGITKINDLMFNNVN
;
A
#
# COMPACT_ATOMS: atom_id res chain seq x y z
N MET A 1 40.80 -4.15 -32.71
CA MET A 1 40.61 -4.57 -31.32
C MET A 1 39.29 -4.00 -30.88
N GLU A 2 38.27 -4.84 -30.78
CA GLU A 2 36.90 -4.43 -30.49
C GLU A 2 36.66 -4.59 -28.99
N ASP A 3 36.30 -3.49 -28.33
CA ASP A 3 35.96 -3.47 -26.91
C ASP A 3 34.56 -4.09 -26.71
N PRO A 4 34.38 -5.12 -25.87
CA PRO A 4 33.05 -5.65 -25.63
C PRO A 4 32.26 -4.70 -24.73
N HIS A 5 31.12 -4.27 -25.26
CA HIS A 5 30.06 -3.54 -24.56
C HIS A 5 29.74 -4.18 -23.20
N SER A 6 30.12 -3.46 -22.14
CA SER A 6 29.72 -3.76 -20.76
C SER A 6 28.24 -3.44 -20.59
N VAL A 7 27.39 -4.46 -20.71
CA VAL A 7 25.96 -4.37 -20.43
C VAL A 7 25.81 -4.08 -18.93
N SER A 8 25.23 -2.92 -18.61
CA SER A 8 24.95 -2.49 -17.24
C SER A 8 24.00 -3.47 -16.55
N SER A 9 24.56 -4.45 -15.85
CA SER A 9 23.80 -5.47 -15.13
C SER A 9 23.08 -4.87 -13.91
N PRO A 10 21.74 -5.01 -13.80
CA PRO A 10 20.95 -4.55 -12.66
C PRO A 10 21.33 -5.18 -11.31
N ARG A 11 22.13 -6.27 -11.32
CA ARG A 11 22.58 -6.99 -10.11
C ARG A 11 23.39 -6.12 -9.14
N ARG A 12 24.08 -5.08 -9.62
CA ARG A 12 25.00 -4.29 -8.78
C ARG A 12 24.28 -3.38 -7.77
N ILE A 13 23.06 -2.96 -8.10
CA ILE A 13 22.31 -2.00 -7.29
C ILE A 13 21.63 -2.71 -6.10
N HIS A 14 21.24 -3.98 -6.29
CA HIS A 14 20.53 -4.74 -5.27
C HIS A 14 21.44 -5.23 -4.12
N SER A 15 22.74 -5.51 -4.40
CA SER A 15 23.66 -5.96 -3.34
C SER A 15 23.98 -4.87 -2.32
N LEU A 16 24.01 -3.60 -2.74
CA LEU A 16 24.23 -2.46 -1.85
C LEU A 16 23.01 -2.17 -0.96
N SER A 17 21.80 -2.34 -1.50
CA SER A 17 20.54 -2.20 -0.72
C SER A 17 20.41 -3.32 0.32
N LYS A 18 20.67 -4.57 -0.06
CA LYS A 18 20.59 -5.73 0.84
C LYS A 18 21.61 -5.64 1.99
N LYS A 19 22.84 -5.16 1.69
CA LYS A 19 23.88 -4.97 2.71
C LYS A 19 23.51 -3.84 3.68
N ARG A 20 22.92 -2.74 3.20
CA ARG A 20 22.45 -1.63 4.06
C ARG A 20 21.26 -2.03 4.93
N ARG A 21 20.33 -2.84 4.43
CA ARG A 21 19.18 -3.35 5.20
C ARG A 21 19.61 -4.33 6.30
N ALA A 22 20.59 -5.19 6.02
CA ALA A 22 21.15 -6.12 6.99
C ALA A 22 21.87 -5.43 8.16
N THR A 23 22.55 -4.31 7.91
CA THR A 23 23.23 -3.52 8.96
C THR A 23 22.26 -2.71 9.82
N VAL A 24 21.07 -2.38 9.31
CA VAL A 24 20.03 -1.67 10.09
C VAL A 24 19.16 -2.65 10.88
N SER A 25 18.95 -3.88 10.38
CA SER A 25 18.18 -4.91 11.10
C SER A 25 18.93 -5.55 12.28
N SER A 26 20.26 -5.40 12.37
CA SER A 26 21.06 -6.05 13.41
C SER A 26 21.09 -5.32 14.76
N LEU A 27 20.35 -4.21 14.90
CA LEU A 27 20.31 -3.43 16.15
C LEU A 27 19.03 -3.58 16.97
N ASP A 28 18.04 -4.37 16.52
CA ASP A 28 16.71 -4.41 17.18
C ASP A 28 16.14 -5.82 17.38
N ALA A 29 16.98 -6.86 17.33
CA ALA A 29 16.58 -8.23 17.63
C ALA A 29 17.12 -8.64 19.01
N ASP A 30 16.58 -8.05 20.07
CA ASP A 30 16.74 -8.59 21.42
C ASP A 30 15.47 -9.37 21.83
N GLU A 31 15.70 -10.47 22.52
CA GLU A 31 14.86 -11.66 22.62
C GLU A 31 13.45 -11.47 23.21
N LYS A 32 12.46 -12.14 22.61
CA LYS A 32 11.40 -12.79 23.39
C LYS A 32 10.91 -14.08 22.71
N ALA A 33 11.27 -15.21 23.32
CA ALA A 33 10.94 -16.58 22.91
C ALA A 33 9.41 -16.84 22.83
N PRO A 34 8.96 -17.86 22.05
CA PRO A 34 7.55 -18.17 21.87
C PRO A 34 7.06 -19.01 23.05
N GLY A 35 6.58 -18.32 24.09
CA GLY A 35 5.91 -18.92 25.24
C GLY A 35 4.40 -19.02 25.00
N PHE A 36 3.95 -20.26 24.86
CA PHE A 36 2.63 -20.82 25.19
C PHE A 36 1.59 -19.85 25.78
N GLY A 37 0.41 -19.85 25.14
CA GLY A 37 -0.75 -19.00 25.42
C GLY A 37 -1.06 -18.85 26.91
N VAL A 38 -0.75 -17.67 27.43
CA VAL A 38 -1.38 -17.10 28.62
C VAL A 38 -2.16 -15.91 28.13
N SER A 39 -3.45 -15.90 28.43
CA SER A 39 -4.38 -14.77 28.26
C SER A 39 -3.85 -13.53 28.98
N GLY A 40 -2.88 -12.86 28.36
CA GLY A 40 -2.33 -11.59 28.80
C GLY A 40 -3.35 -10.52 28.51
N LYS A 41 -4.12 -10.14 29.54
CA LYS A 41 -4.89 -8.90 29.70
C LYS A 41 -4.89 -8.02 28.44
N HIS A 42 -5.82 -8.31 27.52
CA HIS A 42 -6.08 -7.45 26.37
C HIS A 42 -6.85 -6.23 26.88
N GLY A 43 -6.11 -5.27 27.45
CA GLY A 43 -6.61 -3.90 27.55
C GLY A 43 -6.89 -3.37 26.12
N PRO A 44 -7.74 -2.35 25.96
CA PRO A 44 -7.99 -1.75 24.66
C PRO A 44 -6.65 -1.46 23.98
N LYS A 45 -6.50 -1.89 22.72
CA LYS A 45 -5.28 -1.55 21.99
C LYS A 45 -5.20 -0.02 21.94
N PRO A 46 -4.02 0.59 22.10
CA PRO A 46 -3.91 2.06 22.10
C PRO A 46 -4.58 2.67 20.86
N SER A 47 -4.52 1.99 19.70
CA SER A 47 -5.22 2.37 18.47
C SER A 47 -6.74 2.46 18.58
N GLU A 48 -7.38 1.57 19.36
CA GLU A 48 -8.83 1.56 19.56
C GLU A 48 -9.26 2.74 20.43
N VAL A 49 -8.45 3.08 21.44
CA VAL A 49 -8.69 4.24 22.32
C VAL A 49 -8.57 5.55 21.55
N TYR A 50 -7.51 5.71 20.74
CA TYR A 50 -7.36 6.91 19.91
C TYR A 50 -8.50 7.06 18.89
N GLY A 51 -8.94 5.96 18.29
CA GLY A 51 -10.10 5.95 17.38
C GLY A 51 -11.38 6.39 18.09
N PHE A 52 -11.65 5.86 19.28
CA PHE A 52 -12.83 6.23 20.08
C PHE A 52 -12.81 7.71 20.48
N VAL A 53 -11.71 8.18 21.08
CA VAL A 53 -11.56 9.58 21.49
C VAL A 53 -11.63 10.51 20.28
N GLY A 54 -10.97 10.13 19.17
CA GLY A 54 -11.03 10.87 17.91
C GLY A 54 -12.45 10.96 17.36
N SER A 55 -13.23 9.88 17.41
CA SER A 55 -14.62 9.86 16.92
C SER A 55 -15.53 10.80 17.71
N ILE A 56 -15.43 10.82 19.05
CA ILE A 56 -16.22 11.74 19.88
C ILE A 56 -15.77 13.18 19.63
N THR A 57 -14.46 13.42 19.60
CA THR A 57 -13.88 14.75 19.39
C THR A 57 -14.31 15.33 18.03
N THR A 58 -14.30 14.51 16.98
CA THR A 58 -14.71 14.93 15.63
C THR A 58 -16.20 15.25 15.58
N VAL A 59 -17.07 14.45 16.19
CA VAL A 59 -18.52 14.73 16.27
C VAL A 59 -18.77 16.05 17.02
N VAL A 60 -18.19 16.22 18.21
CA VAL A 60 -18.35 17.44 19.01
C VAL A 60 -17.82 18.67 18.26
N ALA A 61 -16.63 18.58 17.68
CA ALA A 61 -16.05 19.67 16.90
C ALA A 61 -16.93 20.01 15.68
N THR A 62 -17.51 19.01 15.01
CA THR A 62 -18.42 19.23 13.88
C THR A 62 -19.69 19.94 14.31
N VAL A 63 -20.29 19.55 15.44
CA VAL A 63 -21.48 20.23 15.97
C VAL A 63 -21.17 21.69 16.31
N ILE A 64 -20.04 21.96 16.97
CA ILE A 64 -19.60 23.33 17.28
C ILE A 64 -19.35 24.12 15.98
N PHE A 65 -18.71 23.51 14.99
CA PHE A 65 -18.44 24.13 13.70
C PHE A 65 -19.73 24.49 12.97
N LEU A 66 -20.72 23.59 12.93
CA LEU A 66 -22.02 23.86 12.31
C LEU A 66 -22.79 24.94 13.07
N ALA A 67 -22.82 24.87 14.40
CA ALA A 67 -23.44 25.91 15.22
C ALA A 67 -22.80 27.27 14.93
N TRP A 68 -21.47 27.34 14.93
CA TRP A 68 -20.76 28.56 14.54
C TRP A 68 -21.05 28.97 13.10
N ALA A 69 -21.19 28.05 12.14
CA ALA A 69 -21.42 28.38 10.73
C ALA A 69 -22.83 28.93 10.45
N TYR A 70 -23.86 28.44 11.15
CA TYR A 70 -25.27 28.77 10.87
C TYR A 70 -25.91 29.78 11.83
N VAL A 71 -25.37 29.99 13.04
CA VAL A 71 -25.96 30.95 13.99
C VAL A 71 -25.76 32.39 13.49
N PRO A 72 -26.79 33.27 13.48
CA PRO A 72 -26.65 34.66 13.06
C PRO A 72 -25.68 35.47 13.94
N GLU A 73 -25.01 36.47 13.37
CA GLU A 73 -24.01 37.28 14.09
C GLU A 73 -24.58 38.01 15.33
N ALA A 74 -25.83 38.47 15.25
CA ALA A 74 -26.49 39.15 16.37
C ALA A 74 -26.57 38.27 17.63
N TRP A 75 -26.77 36.95 17.46
CA TRP A 75 -26.83 36.01 18.58
C TRP A 75 -25.43 35.74 19.13
N LEU A 76 -24.41 35.64 18.28
CA LEU A 76 -23.02 35.49 18.71
C LEU A 76 -22.56 36.71 19.53
N HIS A 77 -22.91 37.92 19.08
CA HIS A 77 -22.59 39.17 19.79
C HIS A 77 -23.34 39.27 21.11
N TYR A 78 -24.59 38.79 21.19
CA TYR A 78 -25.34 38.71 22.44
C TYR A 78 -24.69 37.79 23.48
N ILE A 79 -24.08 36.69 23.02
CA ILE A 79 -23.31 35.75 23.86
C ILE A 79 -21.91 36.33 24.24
N GLY A 80 -21.51 37.47 23.66
CA GLY A 80 -20.24 38.12 23.93
C GLY A 80 -19.07 37.66 23.06
N ILE A 81 -19.34 36.92 21.97
CA ILE A 81 -18.32 36.43 21.05
C ILE A 81 -18.13 37.45 19.92
N PHE A 82 -17.13 38.33 20.05
CA PHE A 82 -16.83 39.37 19.06
C PHE A 82 -15.67 39.01 18.11
N TYR A 83 -14.84 38.04 18.47
CA TYR A 83 -13.65 37.66 17.69
C TYR A 83 -13.78 36.23 17.18
N TYR A 84 -14.19 36.09 15.92
CA TYR A 84 -14.25 34.82 15.20
C TYR A 84 -13.77 35.02 13.76
N PRO A 85 -13.26 33.97 13.08
CA PRO A 85 -12.83 34.08 11.69
C PRO A 85 -14.00 34.45 10.78
N SER A 86 -13.70 34.95 9.59
CA SER A 86 -14.73 35.22 8.56
C SER A 86 -15.59 33.97 8.29
N ARG A 87 -16.91 34.15 8.16
CA ARG A 87 -17.85 33.06 7.83
C ARG A 87 -17.56 32.37 6.50
N TYR A 88 -16.83 33.02 5.61
CA TYR A 88 -16.34 32.40 4.36
C TYR A 88 -15.54 31.12 4.62
N TRP A 89 -14.84 31.03 5.76
CA TRP A 89 -14.10 29.83 6.18
C TRP A 89 -14.99 28.61 6.42
N ALA A 90 -16.27 28.81 6.73
CA ALA A 90 -17.21 27.70 6.85
C ALA A 90 -17.40 26.94 5.52
N LEU A 91 -17.26 27.65 4.39
CA LEU A 91 -17.33 27.07 3.06
C LEU A 91 -15.95 26.64 2.55
N THR A 92 -14.93 27.49 2.69
CA THR A 92 -13.62 27.18 2.12
C THR A 92 -12.89 26.08 2.84
N GLY A 93 -13.04 25.96 4.16
CA GLY A 93 -12.40 24.87 4.93
C GLY A 93 -12.74 23.49 4.34
N PRO A 94 -14.03 23.11 4.25
CA PRO A 94 -14.45 21.85 3.63
C PRO A 94 -14.00 21.71 2.17
N VAL A 95 -14.08 22.77 1.37
CA VAL A 95 -13.65 22.73 -0.04
C VAL A 95 -12.15 22.45 -0.15
N TYR A 96 -11.31 23.10 0.65
CA TYR A 96 -9.87 22.84 0.65
C TYR A 96 -9.56 21.42 1.11
N VAL A 97 -10.25 20.88 2.12
CA VAL A 97 -10.07 19.48 2.55
C VAL A 97 -10.39 18.50 1.41
N MET A 98 -11.48 18.72 0.68
CA MET A 98 -11.82 17.86 -0.47
C MET A 98 -10.78 17.97 -1.58
N MET A 99 -10.32 19.19 -1.88
CA MET A 99 -9.27 19.41 -2.90
C MET A 99 -7.94 18.78 -2.49
N THR A 100 -7.54 18.85 -1.21
CA THR A 100 -6.30 18.22 -0.75
C THR A 100 -6.37 16.70 -0.82
N ILE A 101 -7.52 16.08 -0.54
CA ILE A 101 -7.72 14.63 -0.69
C ILE A 101 -7.56 14.22 -2.15
N VAL A 102 -8.24 14.90 -3.08
CA VAL A 102 -8.14 14.62 -4.52
C VAL A 102 -6.69 14.79 -5.01
N LEU A 103 -6.04 15.87 -4.59
CA LEU A 103 -4.66 16.15 -4.94
C LEU A 103 -3.71 15.07 -4.38
N ALA A 104 -3.90 14.66 -3.13
CA ALA A 104 -3.10 13.61 -2.49
C ALA A 104 -3.26 12.27 -3.20
N LEU A 105 -4.47 11.90 -3.64
CA LEU A 105 -4.71 10.71 -4.46
C LEU A 105 -4.01 10.82 -5.81
N GLY A 106 -4.09 11.97 -6.48
CA GLY A 106 -3.38 12.23 -7.73
C GLY A 106 -1.86 12.09 -7.58
N PHE A 107 -1.29 12.68 -6.54
CA PHE A 107 0.13 12.52 -6.21
C PHE A 107 0.50 11.08 -5.90
N TYR A 108 -0.31 10.38 -5.12
CA TYR A 108 -0.09 8.98 -4.79
C TYR A 108 -0.03 8.14 -6.07
N VAL A 109 -1.01 8.28 -6.98
CA VAL A 109 -1.01 7.57 -8.26
C VAL A 109 0.22 7.94 -9.11
N GLY A 110 0.57 9.21 -9.22
CA GLY A 110 1.75 9.67 -9.95
C GLY A 110 3.06 9.10 -9.40
N LEU A 111 3.22 9.07 -8.07
CA LEU A 111 4.38 8.49 -7.40
C LEU A 111 4.45 6.97 -7.59
N ASN A 112 3.31 6.28 -7.59
CA ASN A 112 3.26 4.85 -7.90
C ASN A 112 3.71 4.59 -9.34
N PHE A 113 3.24 5.36 -10.32
CA PHE A 113 3.70 5.23 -11.71
C PHE A 113 5.18 5.54 -11.88
N MET A 114 5.72 6.51 -11.13
CA MET A 114 7.16 6.80 -11.17
C MET A 114 8.00 5.69 -10.51
N SER A 115 7.44 4.98 -9.53
CA SER A 115 8.13 3.93 -8.77
C SER A 115 7.95 2.53 -9.37
N THR A 116 7.01 2.35 -10.30
CA THR A 116 6.72 1.07 -10.95
C THR A 116 7.22 1.06 -12.39
N PRO A 117 7.61 -0.11 -12.92
CA PRO A 117 7.88 -0.26 -14.35
C PRO A 117 6.67 0.15 -15.20
N TYR A 118 6.92 0.55 -16.45
CA TYR A 118 5.86 0.88 -17.39
C TYR A 118 4.80 -0.24 -17.44
N PRO A 119 3.51 0.07 -17.58
CA PRO A 119 2.42 -0.92 -17.52
C PRO A 119 2.49 -1.96 -18.65
N THR A 120 3.25 -1.67 -19.71
CA THR A 120 3.51 -2.59 -20.84
C THR A 120 4.72 -3.49 -20.63
N SER A 121 5.44 -3.34 -19.52
CA SER A 121 6.63 -4.14 -19.26
C SER A 121 6.26 -5.54 -18.78
N LEU A 122 6.91 -6.57 -19.35
CA LEU A 122 6.74 -7.95 -18.90
C LEU A 122 7.21 -8.16 -17.44
N ASN A 123 8.07 -7.28 -16.94
CA ASN A 123 8.53 -7.27 -15.55
C ASN A 123 7.41 -6.99 -14.53
N THR A 124 6.24 -6.51 -14.98
CA THR A 124 5.04 -6.40 -14.14
C THR A 124 4.34 -7.75 -13.98
N MET A 125 4.47 -8.65 -14.95
CA MET A 125 3.85 -9.98 -14.94
C MET A 125 4.80 -11.07 -14.43
N PHE A 126 6.10 -10.94 -14.73
CA PHE A 126 7.13 -11.92 -14.40
C PHE A 126 8.26 -11.25 -13.62
N ASP A 127 8.70 -11.90 -12.56
CA ASP A 127 9.82 -11.48 -11.72
C ASP A 127 10.95 -12.52 -11.71
N GLU A 128 12.02 -12.28 -10.94
CA GLU A 128 13.15 -13.21 -10.82
C GLU A 128 12.76 -14.57 -10.20
N PHE A 129 11.62 -14.63 -9.51
CA PHE A 129 11.13 -15.84 -8.85
C PHE A 129 10.11 -16.61 -9.67
N SER A 130 9.68 -16.07 -10.83
CA SER A 130 8.73 -16.70 -11.73
C SER A 130 9.34 -17.95 -12.36
N ARG A 131 8.66 -19.09 -12.25
CA ARG A 131 9.13 -20.41 -12.67
C ARG A 131 8.34 -20.89 -13.88
N GLU A 132 8.99 -21.03 -15.02
CA GLU A 132 8.35 -21.62 -16.20
C GLU A 132 8.20 -23.15 -16.06
N PRO A 133 7.14 -23.75 -16.66
CA PRO A 133 7.00 -25.19 -16.73
C PRO A 133 8.23 -25.82 -17.37
N SER A 134 8.83 -26.80 -16.70
CA SER A 134 9.97 -27.53 -17.25
C SER A 134 9.51 -28.33 -18.47
N SER A 135 10.01 -27.99 -19.65
CA SER A 135 9.80 -28.76 -20.90
C SER A 135 10.58 -30.09 -20.95
N PHE A 136 11.26 -30.44 -19.87
CA PHE A 136 12.06 -31.65 -19.80
C PHE A 136 11.16 -32.87 -19.65
N ILE A 137 11.33 -33.79 -20.63
CA ILE A 137 10.81 -35.16 -20.71
C ILE A 137 9.51 -35.30 -21.53
N SER A 138 9.60 -34.98 -22.84
CA SER A 138 8.78 -35.66 -23.86
C SER A 138 9.47 -36.92 -24.40
N SER A 139 10.63 -37.31 -23.87
CA SER A 139 11.46 -38.41 -24.44
C SER A 139 11.46 -39.72 -23.64
N MET A 140 10.73 -39.81 -22.52
CA MET A 140 10.45 -41.09 -21.87
C MET A 140 8.98 -41.45 -22.09
N ASP A 141 8.78 -42.40 -22.99
CA ASP A 141 7.50 -43.04 -23.25
C ASP A 141 7.34 -44.18 -22.22
N GLY A 142 6.44 -44.01 -21.25
CA GLY A 142 6.20 -44.97 -20.17
C GLY A 142 5.58 -44.35 -18.91
N ASP A 143 4.95 -45.20 -18.09
CA ASP A 143 4.22 -44.87 -16.83
C ASP A 143 5.15 -44.36 -15.70
N ASP A 144 6.47 -44.40 -15.89
CA ASP A 144 7.49 -44.00 -14.90
C ASP A 144 7.95 -42.54 -15.07
N ARG A 145 7.00 -41.60 -15.25
CA ARG A 145 7.35 -40.17 -15.31
C ARG A 145 7.60 -39.62 -13.90
N PRO A 146 8.74 -38.97 -13.64
CA PRO A 146 8.94 -38.27 -12.38
C PRO A 146 7.95 -37.12 -12.24
N ILE A 147 7.53 -36.84 -11.00
CA ILE A 147 6.64 -35.71 -10.70
C ILE A 147 7.33 -34.42 -11.16
N GLU A 148 6.63 -33.63 -11.97
CA GLU A 148 7.15 -32.37 -12.47
C GLU A 148 7.38 -31.37 -11.33
N PRO A 149 8.49 -30.59 -11.37
CA PRO A 149 8.70 -29.51 -10.43
C PRO A 149 7.58 -28.46 -10.49
N ILE A 150 7.23 -27.88 -9.35
CA ILE A 150 6.25 -26.79 -9.30
C ILE A 150 6.71 -25.62 -10.18
N SER A 151 5.79 -25.15 -11.02
CA SER A 151 5.97 -24.04 -11.95
C SER A 151 4.74 -23.13 -11.94
N ASP A 152 4.94 -21.87 -12.30
CA ASP A 152 3.89 -20.87 -12.44
C ASP A 152 3.20 -21.04 -13.79
N ILE A 153 1.89 -20.80 -13.80
CA ILE A 153 1.09 -20.83 -15.01
C ILE A 153 0.80 -19.40 -15.47
N GLY A 154 1.23 -19.07 -16.69
CA GLY A 154 1.03 -17.74 -17.24
C GLY A 154 -0.45 -17.35 -17.33
N ILE A 155 -0.75 -16.09 -17.05
CA ILE A 155 -2.13 -15.57 -17.07
C ILE A 155 -2.80 -15.71 -18.45
N THR A 156 -2.01 -15.68 -19.52
CA THR A 156 -2.49 -15.94 -20.89
C THR A 156 -3.04 -17.34 -21.04
N LYS A 157 -2.36 -18.36 -20.48
CA LYS A 157 -2.78 -19.76 -20.51
C LYS A 157 -4.05 -19.96 -19.68
N ILE A 158 -4.13 -19.39 -18.48
CA ILE A 158 -5.38 -19.46 -17.68
C ILE A 158 -6.53 -18.76 -18.41
N ASN A 159 -6.29 -17.59 -18.98
CA ASN A 159 -7.33 -16.83 -19.69
C ASN A 159 -7.87 -17.61 -20.90
N ASP A 160 -7.00 -18.28 -21.65
CA ASP A 160 -7.40 -19.15 -22.76
C ASP A 160 -8.20 -20.37 -22.27
N LEU A 161 -7.72 -21.06 -21.22
CA LEU A 161 -8.42 -22.18 -20.61
C LEU A 161 -9.79 -21.79 -20.05
N MET A 162 -9.91 -20.60 -19.46
CA MET A 162 -11.12 -20.15 -18.78
C MET A 162 -12.17 -19.59 -19.75
N PHE A 163 -11.74 -18.89 -20.79
CA PHE A 163 -12.64 -18.12 -21.66
C PHE A 163 -12.72 -18.62 -23.10
N ASN A 164 -11.71 -19.33 -23.61
CA ASN A 164 -11.69 -19.82 -25.00
C ASN A 164 -11.96 -21.32 -25.13
N ASN A 165 -11.76 -22.13 -24.08
CA ASN A 165 -11.99 -23.58 -24.12
C ASN A 165 -13.46 -24.01 -23.88
N VAL A 166 -14.43 -23.16 -24.15
CA VAL A 166 -15.88 -23.46 -24.03
C VAL A 166 -16.51 -23.73 -25.41
N ASN A 167 -15.76 -24.30 -26.36
CA ASN A 167 -16.32 -24.75 -27.63
C ASN A 167 -15.79 -26.12 -28.03
#